data_AF-A0A454JD77-F1
#
_entry.id   AF-A0A454JD77-F1
#
_cell.length_a   1.000
_cell.length_b   1.000
_cell.length_c   1.000
_cell.angle_alpha   90.00
_cell.angle_beta   90.00
_cell.angle_gamma   90.00
#
_symmetry.space_group_name_H-M   'P 1'
#
loop_
_entity.id
_entity.type
_entity.pdbx_description
1 polymer ?
#
loop_
_entity_poly.entity_id
_entity_poly.type
_entity_poly.pdbx_seq_one_letter_code
_entity_poly.pdbx_strand_id
1 'polypeptide(L)'
;MQNTQADASARDAEQAWRKAKQLEQALIELLQQALPASGLCTVGKPLTEQQKRGESRLALCCSLPLLQKKKRKDTIVAFLDFQISLAGDGVPLLESTAQPLGAVLHIAHWTCEFSFDYDAYVGFPATGWQPWLNQAGRLLRWEDDESPFGDEWTYSLRLDALSADEGLLRQVVLQPVLALLEGAPAEQALPDGLPGLIRYVDIPAADGLQDLRVTG
;
A
#
# COMPACT_ATOMS: atom_id res chain seq x y z
N MET A 1 28.25 -27.38 6.30
CA MET A 1 28.08 -25.97 5.90
C MET A 1 26.64 -25.60 5.51
N GLN A 2 25.71 -26.55 5.29
CA GLN A 2 24.31 -26.26 4.92
C GLN A 2 23.41 -25.80 6.09
N ASN A 3 23.70 -26.15 7.35
CA ASN A 3 22.84 -25.82 8.49
C ASN A 3 22.86 -24.32 8.87
N THR A 4 24.00 -23.65 8.72
CA THR A 4 24.18 -22.26 9.17
C THR A 4 23.48 -21.25 8.27
N GLN A 5 23.36 -21.53 6.98
CA GLN A 5 22.75 -20.63 6.00
C GLN A 5 21.21 -20.69 6.06
N ALA A 6 20.63 -21.88 6.30
CA ALA A 6 19.21 -22.05 6.53
C ALA A 6 18.75 -21.33 7.82
N ASP A 7 19.53 -21.46 8.90
CA ASP A 7 19.27 -20.77 10.16
C ASP A 7 19.36 -19.25 10.04
N ALA A 8 20.29 -18.72 9.23
CA ALA A 8 20.41 -17.29 8.97
C ALA A 8 19.20 -16.75 8.20
N SER A 9 18.80 -17.42 7.11
CA SER A 9 17.63 -17.03 6.31
C SER A 9 16.33 -17.04 7.12
N ALA A 10 16.15 -18.01 8.01
CA ALA A 10 14.98 -18.06 8.88
C ALA A 10 14.95 -16.91 9.90
N ARG A 11 16.11 -16.52 10.43
CA ARG A 11 16.23 -15.35 11.33
C ARG A 11 15.93 -14.05 10.62
N ASP A 12 16.45 -13.87 9.41
CA ASP A 12 16.22 -12.68 8.61
C ASP A 12 14.73 -12.53 8.25
N ALA A 13 14.07 -13.63 7.86
CA ALA A 13 12.63 -13.66 7.59
C ALA A 13 11.80 -13.33 8.84
N GLU A 14 12.17 -13.86 10.00
CA GLU A 14 11.51 -13.55 11.27
C GLU A 14 11.71 -12.09 11.68
N GLN A 15 12.91 -11.52 11.48
CA GLN A 15 13.18 -10.12 11.74
C GLN A 15 12.38 -9.20 10.81
N ALA A 16 12.32 -9.51 9.51
CA ALA A 16 11.52 -8.78 8.54
C ALA A 16 10.04 -8.79 8.92
N TRP A 17 9.52 -9.95 9.34
CA TRP A 17 8.14 -10.08 9.81
C TRP A 17 7.86 -9.23 11.07
N ARG A 18 8.78 -9.24 12.04
CA ARG A 18 8.65 -8.40 13.24
C ARG A 18 8.64 -6.92 12.89
N LYS A 19 9.51 -6.48 11.99
CA LYS A 19 9.54 -5.10 11.49
C LYS A 19 8.21 -4.74 10.82
N ALA A 20 7.67 -5.62 9.98
CA ALA A 20 6.37 -5.43 9.32
C ALA A 20 5.23 -5.27 10.33
N LYS A 21 5.14 -6.15 11.34
CA LYS A 21 4.12 -6.05 12.41
C LYS A 21 4.25 -4.79 13.26
N GLN A 22 5.47 -4.36 13.56
CA GLN A 22 5.70 -3.10 14.27
C GLN A 22 5.25 -1.89 13.44
N LEU A 23 5.55 -1.90 12.14
CA LEU A 23 5.13 -0.84 11.23
C LEU A 23 3.61 -0.82 11.07
N GLU A 24 2.96 -1.97 10.87
CA GLU A 24 1.50 -2.09 10.81
C GLU A 24 0.84 -1.50 12.07
N GLN A 25 1.31 -1.87 13.26
CA GLN A 25 0.77 -1.34 14.52
C GLN A 25 0.92 0.19 14.59
N ALA A 26 2.11 0.72 14.27
CA ALA A 26 2.37 2.15 14.28
C ALA A 26 1.51 2.91 13.26
N LEU A 27 1.29 2.34 12.07
CA LEU A 27 0.42 2.91 11.05
C LEU A 27 -1.05 2.93 11.49
N ILE A 28 -1.55 1.83 12.06
CA ILE A 28 -2.92 1.75 12.59
C ILE A 28 -3.12 2.84 13.65
N GLU A 29 -2.22 2.92 14.64
CA GLU A 29 -2.31 3.92 15.72
C GLU A 29 -2.29 5.35 15.17
N LEU A 30 -1.34 5.65 14.29
CA LEU A 30 -1.20 6.97 13.68
C LEU A 30 -2.45 7.37 12.89
N LEU A 31 -2.92 6.51 11.99
CA LEU A 31 -4.02 6.81 11.08
C LEU A 31 -5.37 6.87 11.81
N GLN A 32 -5.61 5.95 12.76
CA GLN A 32 -6.82 5.99 13.58
C GLN A 32 -6.93 7.25 14.45
N GLN A 33 -5.80 7.82 14.87
CA GLN A 33 -5.79 9.08 15.63
C GLN A 33 -5.89 10.29 14.70
N ALA A 34 -5.11 10.32 13.63
CA ALA A 34 -4.90 11.51 12.82
C ALA A 34 -6.03 11.80 11.82
N LEU A 35 -6.64 10.77 11.22
CA LEU A 35 -7.72 10.95 10.25
C LEU A 35 -8.97 11.58 10.90
N PRO A 36 -9.43 11.15 12.10
CA PRO A 36 -10.49 11.89 12.79
C PRO A 36 -10.09 13.30 13.21
N ALA A 37 -8.81 13.50 13.58
CA ALA A 37 -8.31 14.80 14.01
C ALA A 37 -8.19 15.81 12.85
N SER A 38 -8.07 15.36 11.59
CA SER A 38 -8.09 16.26 10.42
C SER A 38 -9.48 16.81 10.13
N GLY A 39 -10.54 16.15 10.62
CA GLY A 39 -11.93 16.53 10.38
C GLY A 39 -12.49 16.04 9.03
N LEU A 40 -11.71 15.29 8.24
CA LEU A 40 -12.15 14.75 6.94
C LEU A 40 -13.18 13.62 7.09
N CYS A 41 -12.94 12.71 8.03
CA CYS A 41 -13.76 11.52 8.24
C CYS A 41 -13.67 11.01 9.68
N THR A 42 -14.60 10.14 10.06
CA THR A 42 -14.34 9.22 11.19
C THR A 42 -13.77 7.91 10.66
N VAL A 43 -13.08 7.16 11.50
CA VAL A 43 -12.48 5.88 11.11
C VAL A 43 -13.11 4.75 11.91
N GLY A 44 -13.46 3.67 11.22
CA GLY A 44 -14.00 2.46 11.82
C GLY A 44 -12.96 1.60 12.52
N LYS A 45 -13.37 0.39 12.90
CA LYS A 45 -12.46 -0.62 13.42
C LYS A 45 -11.58 -1.16 12.29
N PRO A 46 -10.24 -1.27 12.46
CA PRO A 46 -9.35 -1.84 11.45
C PRO A 46 -9.72 -3.30 11.19
N LEU A 47 -9.68 -3.66 9.92
CA LEU A 47 -9.68 -5.05 9.45
C LEU A 47 -8.23 -5.39 9.11
N THR A 48 -7.74 -6.56 9.50
CA THR A 48 -6.35 -6.96 9.26
C THR A 48 -6.29 -8.39 8.77
N GLU A 49 -5.49 -8.65 7.75
CA GLU A 49 -5.30 -9.98 7.17
C GLU A 49 -3.81 -10.29 6.99
N GLN A 50 -3.46 -11.56 6.85
CA GLN A 50 -2.09 -12.01 6.61
C GLN A 50 -2.06 -13.06 5.53
N GLN A 51 -1.20 -12.88 4.53
CA GLN A 51 -0.99 -13.85 3.48
C GLN A 51 0.14 -14.82 3.87
N LYS A 52 -0.15 -16.12 3.78
CA LYS A 52 0.82 -17.19 4.04
C LYS A 52 0.81 -18.23 2.92
N ARG A 53 1.98 -18.81 2.63
CA ARG A 53 2.12 -20.00 1.77
C ARG A 53 2.93 -21.05 2.53
N GLY A 54 2.24 -22.08 3.02
CA GLY A 54 2.82 -23.01 4.00
C GLY A 54 3.20 -22.25 5.28
N GLU A 55 4.45 -22.39 5.73
CA GLU A 55 4.99 -21.67 6.89
C GLU A 55 5.51 -20.27 6.55
N SER A 56 5.61 -19.93 5.26
CA SER A 56 6.15 -18.64 4.81
C SER A 56 5.09 -17.55 4.93
N ARG A 57 5.46 -16.44 5.58
CA ARG A 57 4.65 -15.24 5.73
C ARG A 57 5.03 -14.26 4.63
N LEU A 58 4.09 -13.98 3.72
CA LEU A 58 4.37 -13.25 2.48
C LEU A 58 3.99 -11.78 2.59
N ALA A 59 2.82 -11.50 3.19
CA ALA A 59 2.30 -10.16 3.32
C ALA A 59 1.36 -10.04 4.52
N LEU A 60 1.04 -8.80 4.87
CA LEU A 60 -0.09 -8.43 5.72
C LEU A 60 -0.78 -7.22 5.12
N CYS A 61 -2.06 -7.05 5.42
CA CYS A 61 -2.81 -5.86 5.06
C CYS A 61 -3.66 -5.37 6.22
N CYS A 62 -4.02 -4.10 6.15
CA CYS A 62 -5.02 -3.50 7.01
C CYS A 62 -5.90 -2.55 6.21
N SER A 63 -7.19 -2.60 6.49
CA SER A 63 -8.20 -1.71 5.94
C SER A 63 -8.83 -0.90 7.07
N LEU A 64 -8.76 0.42 6.94
CA LEU A 64 -9.38 1.37 7.85
C LEU A 64 -10.67 1.90 7.21
N PRO A 65 -11.85 1.50 7.68
CA PRO A 65 -13.10 1.98 7.11
C PRO A 65 -13.22 3.49 7.30
N LEU A 66 -13.40 4.24 6.22
CA LEU A 66 -13.67 5.66 6.24
C LEU A 66 -15.18 5.87 6.38
N LEU A 67 -15.58 6.55 7.45
CA LEU A 67 -16.98 6.70 7.84
C LEU A 67 -17.45 8.13 7.62
N GLN A 68 -18.67 8.26 7.09
CA GLN A 68 -19.41 9.51 7.04
C GLN A 68 -20.80 9.36 7.65
N LYS A 69 -21.28 10.45 8.26
CA LYS A 69 -22.58 10.49 8.91
C LYS A 69 -23.70 10.67 7.89
N LYS A 70 -24.43 9.62 7.58
CA LYS A 70 -25.61 9.64 6.69
C LYS A 70 -26.88 9.42 7.50
N LYS A 71 -27.78 10.41 7.51
CA LYS A 71 -29.08 10.34 8.23
C LYS A 71 -28.96 9.81 9.67
N ARG A 72 -27.99 10.34 10.43
CA ARG A 72 -27.69 10.00 11.83
C ARG A 72 -27.01 8.63 12.08
N LYS A 73 -26.66 7.87 11.03
CA LYS A 73 -25.88 6.64 11.13
C LYS A 73 -24.52 6.82 10.44
N ASP A 74 -23.46 6.31 11.06
CA ASP A 74 -22.17 6.23 10.40
C ASP A 74 -22.20 5.10 9.36
N THR A 75 -21.80 5.44 8.14
CA THR A 75 -21.79 4.54 7.00
C THR A 75 -20.39 4.52 6.43
N ILE A 76 -19.87 3.33 6.13
CA ILE A 76 -18.62 3.16 5.41
C ILE A 76 -18.84 3.67 3.99
N VAL A 77 -17.98 4.59 3.57
CA VAL A 77 -18.04 5.19 2.24
C VAL A 77 -16.83 4.86 1.37
N ALA A 78 -15.75 4.40 2.00
CA ALA A 78 -14.51 3.94 1.38
C ALA A 78 -13.62 3.30 2.46
N PHE A 79 -12.45 2.84 2.07
CA PHE A 79 -11.40 2.35 2.94
C PHE A 79 -10.10 3.09 2.64
N LEU A 80 -9.32 3.31 3.70
CA LEU A 80 -7.90 3.57 3.57
C LEU A 80 -7.19 2.25 3.86
N ASP A 81 -6.54 1.71 2.85
CA ASP A 81 -5.91 0.42 2.87
C ASP A 81 -4.40 0.57 2.89
N PHE A 82 -3.74 -0.37 3.55
CA PHE A 82 -2.33 -0.57 3.36
C PHE A 82 -1.94 -2.04 3.37
N GLN A 83 -0.92 -2.37 2.60
CA GLN A 83 -0.39 -3.72 2.48
C GLN A 83 1.13 -3.68 2.61
N ILE A 84 1.68 -4.49 3.51
CA ILE A 84 3.12 -4.71 3.60
C ILE A 84 3.43 -6.04 2.93
N SER A 85 4.10 -5.98 1.80
CA SER A 85 4.53 -7.16 1.02
C SER A 85 6.00 -7.44 1.29
N LEU A 86 6.31 -8.61 1.82
CA LEU A 86 7.69 -9.07 2.04
C LEU A 86 8.19 -9.93 0.86
N ALA A 87 7.29 -10.66 0.21
CA ALA A 87 7.56 -11.53 -0.93
C ALA A 87 6.26 -11.85 -1.69
N GLY A 88 6.39 -12.54 -2.82
CA GLY A 88 5.26 -12.98 -3.64
C GLY A 88 4.72 -11.86 -4.53
N ASP A 89 3.47 -12.01 -4.95
CA ASP A 89 2.88 -11.16 -6.00
C ASP A 89 2.66 -9.73 -5.50
N GLY A 90 2.62 -9.47 -4.19
CA GLY A 90 2.60 -8.11 -3.66
C GLY A 90 3.90 -7.31 -3.87
N VAL A 91 4.96 -7.88 -4.45
CA VAL A 91 6.24 -7.19 -4.64
C VAL A 91 6.42 -6.77 -6.11
N PRO A 92 6.62 -5.48 -6.41
CA PRO A 92 6.82 -5.02 -7.78
C PRO A 92 8.12 -5.53 -8.40
N LEU A 93 8.10 -5.63 -9.73
CA LEU A 93 9.26 -6.04 -10.53
C LEU A 93 9.99 -4.82 -11.09
N LEU A 94 11.32 -4.86 -11.05
CA LEU A 94 12.19 -3.87 -11.66
C LEU A 94 12.05 -3.86 -13.18
N GLU A 95 11.96 -2.67 -13.78
CA GLU A 95 11.93 -2.49 -15.24
C GLU A 95 13.10 -3.19 -15.92
N SER A 96 14.31 -2.95 -15.42
CA SER A 96 15.56 -3.34 -16.08
C SER A 96 15.86 -4.84 -16.04
N THR A 97 15.37 -5.56 -15.04
CA THR A 97 15.76 -6.96 -14.78
C THR A 97 14.59 -7.92 -14.61
N ALA A 98 13.36 -7.41 -14.50
CA ALA A 98 12.18 -8.17 -14.08
C ALA A 98 12.37 -8.96 -12.77
N GLN A 99 13.35 -8.58 -11.95
CA GLN A 99 13.53 -9.13 -10.61
C GLN A 99 12.70 -8.34 -9.59
N PRO A 100 12.25 -8.97 -8.49
CA PRO A 100 11.57 -8.26 -7.41
C PRO A 100 12.42 -7.10 -6.86
N LEU A 101 11.81 -5.93 -6.66
CA LEU A 101 12.48 -4.76 -6.08
C LEU A 101 12.96 -5.02 -4.63
N GLY A 102 12.16 -5.76 -3.86
CA GLY A 102 12.33 -5.97 -2.42
C GLY A 102 11.03 -5.71 -1.67
N ALA A 103 11.06 -5.76 -0.33
CA ALA A 103 9.86 -5.56 0.47
C ALA A 103 9.31 -4.12 0.34
N VAL A 104 7.98 -3.98 0.30
CA VAL A 104 7.29 -2.73 0.03
C VAL A 104 6.08 -2.52 0.94
N LEU A 105 5.68 -1.26 1.10
CA LEU A 105 4.42 -0.83 1.68
C LEU A 105 3.57 -0.19 0.58
N HIS A 106 2.39 -0.70 0.33
CA HIS A 106 1.36 -0.07 -0.49
C HIS A 106 0.41 0.69 0.42
N ILE A 107 0.03 1.90 0.01
CA ILE A 107 -1.04 2.70 0.62
C ILE A 107 -2.07 2.96 -0.47
N ALA A 108 -3.34 2.72 -0.18
CA ALA A 108 -4.41 2.86 -1.14
C ALA A 108 -5.67 3.45 -0.52
N HIS A 109 -6.49 4.11 -1.34
CA HIS A 109 -7.85 4.50 -1.02
C HIS A 109 -8.77 3.80 -2.01
N TRP A 110 -9.49 2.77 -1.57
CA TRP A 110 -10.43 1.99 -2.38
C TRP A 110 -11.85 2.04 -1.81
N THR A 111 -12.85 1.68 -2.61
CA THR A 111 -14.25 1.55 -2.23
C THR A 111 -14.51 0.27 -1.44
N CYS A 112 -13.60 -0.71 -1.52
CA CYS A 112 -13.62 -1.98 -0.82
C CYS A 112 -12.37 -2.18 0.05
N GLU A 113 -12.47 -3.05 1.05
CA GLU A 113 -11.36 -3.46 1.89
C GLU A 113 -10.36 -4.35 1.14
N PHE A 114 -9.10 -4.31 1.56
CA PHE A 114 -8.13 -5.32 1.15
C PHE A 114 -8.48 -6.70 1.71
N SER A 115 -8.39 -7.71 0.84
CA SER A 115 -8.47 -9.11 1.22
C SER A 115 -7.64 -10.00 0.30
N PHE A 116 -6.82 -10.88 0.89
CA PHE A 116 -6.07 -11.87 0.12
C PHE A 116 -6.94 -13.05 -0.30
N ASP A 117 -8.05 -13.31 0.40
CA ASP A 117 -8.99 -14.39 0.08
C ASP A 117 -9.86 -14.06 -1.17
N TYR A 118 -10.12 -12.78 -1.42
CA TYR A 118 -10.95 -12.31 -2.54
C TYR A 118 -10.15 -11.67 -3.68
N ASP A 119 -8.83 -11.79 -3.66
CA ASP A 119 -7.92 -11.13 -4.60
C ASP A 119 -8.12 -9.60 -4.70
N ALA A 120 -8.60 -8.98 -3.62
CA ALA A 120 -8.75 -7.54 -3.48
C ALA A 120 -7.50 -6.97 -2.78
N TYR A 121 -6.36 -6.97 -3.46
CA TYR A 121 -5.11 -6.45 -2.90
C TYR A 121 -4.17 -6.00 -4.01
N VAL A 122 -3.06 -5.33 -3.67
CA VAL A 122 -2.08 -4.88 -4.65
C VAL A 122 -1.18 -6.06 -5.04
N GLY A 123 -1.26 -6.47 -6.30
CA GLY A 123 -0.48 -7.56 -6.87
C GLY A 123 0.26 -7.18 -8.16
N PHE A 124 1.35 -7.88 -8.42
CA PHE A 124 2.24 -7.75 -9.57
C PHE A 124 2.49 -9.14 -10.21
N PRO A 125 2.60 -9.23 -11.55
CA PRO A 125 2.40 -8.14 -12.51
C PRO A 125 0.97 -7.62 -12.42
N ALA A 126 0.80 -6.30 -12.46
CA ALA A 126 -0.53 -5.73 -12.54
C ALA A 126 -1.08 -6.15 -13.90
N THR A 127 -2.05 -7.06 -13.90
CA THR A 127 -2.65 -7.52 -15.15
C THR A 127 -3.72 -6.53 -15.57
N GLY A 128 -3.83 -6.21 -16.86
CA GLY A 128 -4.74 -5.20 -17.40
C GLY A 128 -6.24 -5.50 -17.26
N TRP A 129 -6.63 -6.43 -16.37
CA TRP A 129 -8.03 -6.74 -16.09
C TRP A 129 -8.75 -5.57 -15.39
N GLN A 130 -8.03 -4.75 -14.63
CA GLN A 130 -8.49 -3.44 -14.18
C GLN A 130 -7.53 -2.36 -14.67
N PRO A 131 -7.87 -1.62 -15.74
CA PRO A 131 -6.98 -0.60 -16.27
C PRO A 131 -6.76 0.51 -15.24
N TRP A 132 -5.50 0.76 -14.90
CA TRP A 132 -5.09 1.89 -14.08
C TRP A 132 -4.58 3.03 -14.95
N LEU A 133 -4.47 4.20 -14.35
CA LEU A 133 -3.76 5.35 -14.88
C LEU A 133 -2.56 5.65 -14.00
N ASN A 134 -1.37 5.56 -14.57
CA ASN A 134 -0.14 5.98 -13.91
C ASN A 134 0.00 7.50 -13.95
N GLN A 135 -0.32 8.16 -12.85
CA GLN A 135 -0.21 9.60 -12.70
C GLN A 135 1.19 9.98 -12.23
N ALA A 136 1.90 10.73 -13.08
CA ALA A 136 3.23 11.28 -12.82
C ALA A 136 4.27 10.25 -12.34
N GLY A 137 4.13 8.98 -12.77
CA GLY A 137 5.04 7.90 -12.42
C GLY A 137 5.01 7.50 -10.95
N ARG A 138 3.97 7.83 -10.18
CA ARG A 138 4.01 7.75 -8.70
C ARG A 138 2.71 7.35 -8.01
N LEU A 139 1.58 7.57 -8.68
CA LEU A 139 0.26 7.25 -8.16
C LEU A 139 -0.49 6.46 -9.23
N LEU A 140 -0.95 5.27 -8.89
CA LEU A 140 -1.89 4.53 -9.72
C LEU A 140 -3.28 5.01 -9.36
N ARG A 141 -4.11 5.28 -10.37
CA ARG A 141 -5.49 5.75 -10.19
C ARG A 141 -6.46 4.89 -10.99
N TRP A 142 -7.62 4.60 -10.42
CA TRP A 142 -8.77 4.02 -11.12
C TRP A 142 -9.91 5.01 -11.11
N GLU A 143 -10.60 5.16 -12.24
CA GLU A 143 -11.74 6.08 -12.35
C GLU A 143 -12.96 5.41 -11.70
N ASP A 144 -13.14 5.69 -10.41
CA ASP A 144 -14.26 5.23 -9.60
C ASP A 144 -14.69 6.38 -8.68
N ASP A 145 -15.88 6.92 -8.92
CA ASP A 145 -16.42 8.08 -8.21
C ASP A 145 -17.41 7.70 -7.09
N GLU A 146 -17.46 6.43 -6.69
CA GLU A 146 -18.38 5.98 -5.63
C GLU A 146 -17.99 6.53 -4.24
N SER A 147 -16.70 6.85 -4.04
CA SER A 147 -16.19 7.44 -2.81
C SER A 147 -16.34 8.97 -2.79
N PRO A 148 -16.78 9.57 -1.66
CA PRO A 148 -16.79 11.01 -1.49
C PRO A 148 -15.38 11.64 -1.38
N PHE A 149 -14.32 10.83 -1.32
CA PHE A 149 -12.93 11.29 -1.34
C PHE A 149 -12.31 11.27 -2.75
N GLY A 150 -13.13 11.05 -3.77
CA GLY A 150 -12.71 11.01 -5.17
C GLY A 150 -12.28 9.62 -5.61
N ASP A 151 -11.49 9.59 -6.68
CA ASP A 151 -11.05 8.37 -7.34
C ASP A 151 -10.29 7.41 -6.42
N GLU A 152 -10.33 6.12 -6.76
CA GLU A 152 -9.45 5.14 -6.14
C GLU A 152 -8.01 5.36 -6.54
N TRP A 153 -7.09 5.18 -5.60
CA TRP A 153 -5.67 5.35 -5.87
C TRP A 153 -4.78 4.48 -5.01
N THR A 154 -3.56 4.24 -5.48
CA THR A 154 -2.51 3.48 -4.78
C THR A 154 -1.13 4.11 -5.05
N TYR A 155 -0.33 4.28 -4.00
CA TYR A 155 1.11 4.53 -4.12
C TYR A 155 1.90 3.56 -3.27
N SER A 156 3.20 3.43 -3.53
CA SER A 156 4.05 2.47 -2.83
C SER A 156 5.36 3.07 -2.34
N LEU A 157 5.85 2.53 -1.23
CA LEU A 157 7.07 2.92 -0.56
C LEU A 157 7.97 1.69 -0.37
N ARG A 158 9.28 1.85 -0.53
CA ARG A 158 10.25 0.80 -0.19
C ARG A 158 10.29 0.62 1.33
N LEU A 159 10.15 -0.62 1.80
CA LEU A 159 10.09 -0.92 3.23
C LEU A 159 11.44 -0.71 3.95
N ASP A 160 12.55 -0.74 3.21
CA ASP A 160 13.89 -0.48 3.74
C ASP A 160 14.12 0.99 4.09
N ALA A 161 13.42 1.91 3.43
CA ALA A 161 13.41 3.35 3.72
C ALA A 161 12.49 3.71 4.90
N LEU A 162 11.74 2.75 5.45
CA LEU A 162 10.75 2.98 6.50
C LEU A 162 11.19 2.45 7.87
N SER A 163 10.63 3.07 8.91
CA SER A 163 10.71 2.64 10.30
C SER A 163 9.40 2.96 11.02
N ALA A 164 9.21 2.46 12.24
CA ALA A 164 8.06 2.77 13.07
C ALA A 164 8.15 4.17 13.75
N ASP A 165 9.11 5.00 13.36
CA ASP A 165 9.22 6.38 13.84
C ASP A 165 8.01 7.20 13.39
N GLU A 166 7.26 7.76 14.34
CA GLU A 166 6.04 8.50 14.06
C GLU A 166 6.30 9.74 13.18
N GLY A 167 7.44 10.42 13.35
CA GLY A 167 7.80 11.59 12.55
C GLY A 167 7.96 11.25 11.07
N LEU A 168 8.67 10.16 10.79
CA LEU A 168 8.81 9.63 9.44
C LEU A 168 7.46 9.18 8.87
N LEU A 169 6.64 8.42 9.62
CA LEU A 169 5.34 7.96 9.15
C LEU A 169 4.37 9.11 8.88
N ARG A 170 4.44 10.18 9.67
CA ARG A 170 3.69 11.41 9.41
C ARG A 170 4.08 12.03 8.07
N GLN A 171 5.37 12.08 7.78
CA GLN A 171 5.89 12.65 6.54
C GLN A 171 5.56 11.80 5.30
N VAL A 172 5.73 10.47 5.38
CA VAL A 172 5.68 9.60 4.20
C VAL A 172 4.34 8.89 3.99
N VAL A 173 3.49 8.84 5.01
CA VAL A 173 2.15 8.24 4.92
C VAL A 173 1.07 9.26 5.22
N LEU A 174 1.02 9.81 6.43
CA LEU A 174 -0.13 10.63 6.84
C LEU A 174 -0.31 11.89 5.98
N GLN A 175 0.76 12.66 5.75
CA GLN A 175 0.70 13.88 4.95
C GLN A 175 0.26 13.61 3.50
N PRO A 176 0.87 12.65 2.77
CA PRO A 176 0.37 12.26 1.45
C PRO A 176 -1.09 11.79 1.46
N VAL A 177 -1.48 10.94 2.41
CA VAL A 177 -2.85 10.44 2.53
C VAL A 177 -3.84 11.58 2.70
N LEU A 178 -3.59 12.52 3.62
CA LEU A 178 -4.47 13.66 3.83
C LEU A 178 -4.56 14.53 2.58
N ALA A 179 -3.42 14.82 1.94
CA ALA A 179 -3.39 15.62 0.72
C ALA A 179 -4.18 14.94 -0.43
N LEU A 180 -4.02 13.63 -0.62
CA LEU A 180 -4.74 12.87 -1.66
C LEU A 180 -6.25 12.81 -1.36
N LEU A 181 -6.66 12.55 -0.12
CA LEU A 181 -8.08 12.54 0.27
C LEU A 181 -8.73 13.93 0.17
N GLU A 182 -7.95 15.01 0.24
CA GLU A 182 -8.37 16.38 -0.01
C GLU A 182 -8.38 16.75 -1.51
N GLY A 183 -7.96 15.83 -2.39
CA GLY A 183 -7.95 16.02 -3.84
C GLY A 183 -6.72 16.76 -4.36
N ALA A 184 -5.61 16.78 -3.62
CA ALA A 184 -4.36 17.35 -4.10
C ALA A 184 -3.81 16.53 -5.30
N PRO A 185 -3.16 17.17 -6.28
CA PRO A 185 -2.48 16.47 -7.37
C PRO A 185 -1.38 15.52 -6.86
N ALA A 186 -1.13 14.45 -7.61
CA ALA A 186 -0.13 13.43 -7.27
C ALA A 186 1.26 14.01 -7.00
N GLU A 187 1.73 14.97 -7.81
CA GLU A 187 3.05 15.59 -7.66
C GLU A 187 3.17 16.44 -6.39
N GLN A 188 2.06 16.99 -5.91
CA GLN A 188 2.02 17.77 -4.68
C GLN A 188 1.98 16.84 -3.45
N ALA A 189 1.13 15.82 -3.48
CA ALA A 189 0.98 14.88 -2.37
C ALA A 189 2.17 13.93 -2.23
N LEU A 190 2.80 13.56 -3.35
CA LEU A 190 3.92 12.62 -3.44
C LEU A 190 5.12 13.28 -4.13
N PRO A 191 5.81 14.22 -3.47
CA PRO A 191 6.91 14.98 -4.07
C PRO A 191 8.13 14.10 -4.36
N ASP A 192 9.03 14.59 -5.23
CA ASP A 192 10.16 13.76 -5.70
C ASP A 192 11.15 13.35 -4.62
N GLY A 193 11.26 14.15 -3.57
CA GLY A 193 12.11 13.86 -2.41
C GLY A 193 11.44 13.00 -1.33
N LEU A 194 10.23 12.48 -1.56
CA LEU A 194 9.54 11.66 -0.56
C LEU A 194 10.32 10.36 -0.30
N PRO A 195 10.81 10.12 0.94
CA PRO A 195 11.63 8.95 1.22
C PRO A 195 10.96 7.63 0.86
N GLY A 196 11.67 6.82 0.08
CA GLY A 196 11.22 5.48 -0.30
C GLY A 196 10.15 5.43 -1.39
N LEU A 197 9.67 6.56 -1.92
CA LEU A 197 8.66 6.58 -2.97
C LEU A 197 9.09 5.77 -4.20
N ILE A 198 8.27 4.79 -4.55
CA ILE A 198 8.46 3.95 -5.72
C ILE A 198 7.94 4.67 -6.96
N ARG A 199 8.68 4.54 -8.07
CA ARG A 199 8.26 5.08 -9.36
C ARG A 199 7.78 3.99 -10.29
N TYR A 200 6.60 4.20 -10.86
CA TYR A 200 5.98 3.28 -11.78
C TYR A 200 6.34 3.59 -13.23
N VAL A 201 6.51 2.53 -14.01
CA VAL A 201 6.75 2.57 -15.45
C VAL A 201 5.79 1.61 -16.12
N ASP A 202 5.06 2.11 -17.11
CA ASP A 202 4.16 1.30 -17.93
C ASP A 202 4.97 0.62 -19.05
N ILE A 203 4.98 -0.71 -19.05
CA ILE A 203 5.70 -1.50 -20.06
C ILE A 203 4.69 -2.15 -21.01
N PRO A 204 4.86 -2.00 -22.33
CA PRO A 204 4.06 -2.75 -23.28
C PRO A 204 4.24 -4.27 -23.10
N ALA A 205 3.17 -5.00 -22.85
CA ALA A 205 3.16 -6.45 -22.81
C ALA A 205 2.92 -7.06 -24.20
N ALA A 206 3.38 -8.28 -24.42
CA ALA A 206 3.37 -8.96 -25.72
C ALA A 206 1.95 -9.29 -26.24
N ASP A 207 0.96 -9.33 -25.33
CA ASP A 207 -0.46 -9.55 -25.60
C ASP A 207 -1.22 -8.25 -25.90
N GLY A 208 -0.52 -7.11 -25.95
CA GLY A 208 -1.12 -5.79 -26.15
C GLY A 208 -1.66 -5.15 -24.88
N LEU A 209 -1.48 -5.76 -23.71
CA LEU A 209 -1.75 -5.15 -22.41
C LEU A 209 -0.56 -4.30 -21.93
N GLN A 210 -0.70 -3.69 -20.75
CA GLN A 210 0.38 -3.01 -20.06
C GLN A 210 0.79 -3.83 -18.82
N ASP A 211 2.10 -3.93 -18.60
CA ASP A 211 2.72 -4.49 -17.40
C ASP A 211 3.27 -3.34 -16.57
N LEU A 212 2.83 -3.23 -15.33
CA LEU A 212 3.31 -2.20 -14.42
C LEU A 212 4.62 -2.63 -13.77
N ARG A 213 5.70 -1.89 -14.04
CA ARG A 213 7.00 -2.10 -13.41
C ARG A 213 7.44 -0.89 -12.62
N VAL A 214 8.60 -1.01 -11.98
CA VAL A 214 9.17 0.07 -11.17
C VAL A 214 10.62 0.37 -11.52
N THR A 215 11.03 1.63 -11.37
CA THR A 215 12.44 2.01 -11.52
C THR A 215 13.25 1.54 -10.31
N GLY A 216 14.51 1.13 -10.53
CA GLY A 216 15.46 0.74 -9.48
C GLY A 216 16.08 1.90 -8.72
#